data_AF-A0A933Y4G7-F1
#
_entry.id   AF-A0A933Y4G7-F1
#
_cell.length_a   1.000
_cell.length_b   1.000
_cell.length_c   1.000
_cell.angle_alpha   90.00
_cell.angle_beta   90.00
_cell.angle_gamma   90.00
#
_symmetry.space_group_name_H-M   'P 1'
#
loop_
_entity.id
_entity.type
_entity.pdbx_description
1 polymer ?
#
loop_
_entity_poly.entity_id
_entity_poly.type
_entity_poly.pdbx_seq_one_letter_code
_entity_poly.pdbx_strand_id
1 'polypeptide(L)'
;MDHISQRTQVAMLYRWVLSRWEKYLIFPIKNPSYYQVAGLVLSVVYLYVSSLVWQSILIGVILLFDWMDGAAARKYKVTGKKGWMIDVCVDRVSEGFIYLSALFSRLGTIFFLLYLCNIMLSLYSVKSGKHILLPLRFAWLLILIYRVWII
;
A
#
# COMPACT_ATOMS: atom_id res chain seq x y z
N MET A 1 27.00 -1.77 1.45
CA MET A 1 25.71 -1.24 1.95
C MET A 1 24.68 -1.51 0.89
N ASP A 2 23.64 -2.28 1.20
CA ASP A 2 22.61 -2.63 0.22
C ASP A 2 21.89 -1.35 -0.27
N HIS A 3 22.01 -1.07 -1.57
CA HIS A 3 21.36 0.08 -2.21
C HIS A 3 19.83 -0.13 -2.20
N ILE A 4 19.13 0.49 -1.25
CA ILE A 4 17.67 0.65 -1.28
C ILE A 4 17.36 1.79 -2.25
N SER A 5 16.28 1.66 -3.02
CA SER A 5 15.89 2.66 -4.00
C SER A 5 15.68 4.03 -3.36
N GLN A 6 16.27 5.06 -3.95
CA GLN A 6 16.14 6.43 -3.44
C GLN A 6 14.73 6.94 -3.74
N ARG A 7 14.09 7.50 -2.72
CA ARG A 7 12.73 8.06 -2.81
C ARG A 7 12.76 9.48 -3.36
N THR A 8 11.68 9.88 -4.02
CA THR A 8 11.52 11.24 -4.54
C THR A 8 11.45 12.28 -3.41
N GLN A 9 11.78 13.54 -3.72
CA GLN A 9 11.77 14.65 -2.74
C GLN A 9 10.37 14.87 -2.13
N VAL A 10 9.32 14.76 -2.93
CA VAL A 10 7.92 14.84 -2.46
C VAL A 10 7.63 13.77 -1.41
N ALA A 11 8.20 12.57 -1.59
CA ALA A 11 8.02 11.50 -0.63
C ALA A 11 8.74 11.73 0.70
N MET A 12 9.79 12.56 0.71
CA MET A 12 10.47 12.94 1.94
C MET A 12 9.63 13.92 2.78
N LEU A 13 8.89 14.83 2.15
CA LEU A 13 8.08 15.84 2.84
C LEU A 13 6.96 15.21 3.67
N TYR A 14 6.11 14.38 3.06
CA TYR A 14 5.02 13.74 3.80
C TYR A 14 5.56 12.77 4.86
N ARG A 15 6.69 12.09 4.57
CA ARG A 15 7.34 11.19 5.54
C ARG A 15 7.84 11.91 6.76
N TRP A 16 8.35 13.13 6.60
CA TRP A 16 8.77 13.93 7.74
C TRP A 16 7.59 14.18 8.69
N VAL A 17 6.42 14.56 8.14
CA VAL A 17 5.19 14.71 8.92
C VAL A 17 4.81 13.40 9.61
N LEU A 18 4.72 12.29 8.86
CA LEU A 18 4.34 10.98 9.41
C LEU A 18 5.30 10.51 10.53
N SER A 19 6.60 10.68 10.35
CA SER A 19 7.61 10.28 11.33
C SER A 19 7.49 11.03 12.67
N ARG A 20 6.90 12.23 12.66
CA ARG A 20 6.58 12.96 13.89
C ARG A 20 5.46 12.26 14.67
N TRP A 21 4.47 11.72 13.95
CA TRP A 21 3.35 10.96 14.53
C TRP A 21 3.75 9.55 14.96
N GLU A 22 4.72 8.92 14.28
CA GLU A 22 5.22 7.57 14.59
C GLU A 22 5.72 7.41 16.03
N LYS A 23 6.14 8.51 16.69
CA LYS A 23 6.57 8.51 18.09
C LYS A 23 5.43 8.17 19.06
N TYR A 24 4.19 8.50 18.69
CA TYR A 24 3.01 8.24 19.51
C TYR A 24 2.35 6.88 19.18
N LEU A 25 2.77 6.23 18.10
CA LEU A 25 2.27 4.92 17.74
C LEU A 25 2.87 3.84 18.65
N ILE A 26 1.96 3.07 19.24
CA ILE A 26 2.27 1.85 19.96
C ILE A 26 2.27 0.71 18.93
N PHE A 27 3.41 0.06 18.77
CA PHE A 27 3.55 -1.14 17.93
C PHE A 27 3.58 -2.34 18.87
N PRO A 28 2.44 -3.01 19.12
CA PRO A 28 2.42 -4.18 19.99
C PRO A 28 3.27 -5.33 19.41
N ILE A 29 3.41 -5.38 18.07
CA ILE A 29 4.15 -6.43 17.36
C ILE A 29 5.46 -5.83 16.82
N LYS A 30 6.59 -6.44 17.20
CA LYS A 30 7.91 -5.97 16.78
C LYS A 30 8.26 -6.31 15.34
N ASN A 31 7.72 -7.41 14.82
CA ASN A 31 8.04 -7.90 13.49
C ASN A 31 7.10 -7.24 12.44
N PRO A 32 7.61 -6.40 11.52
CA PRO A 32 6.82 -5.72 10.51
C PRO A 32 5.99 -6.63 9.61
N SER A 33 6.46 -7.86 9.36
CA SER A 33 5.80 -8.79 8.44
C SER A 33 4.39 -9.20 8.88
N TYR A 34 4.07 -9.12 10.18
CA TYR A 34 2.70 -9.38 10.64
C TYR A 34 1.70 -8.34 10.13
N TYR A 35 2.11 -7.07 10.07
CA TYR A 35 1.27 -5.99 9.53
C TYR A 35 1.07 -6.18 8.02
N GLN A 36 2.11 -6.58 7.29
CA GLN A 36 2.02 -6.93 5.86
C GLN A 36 1.06 -8.09 5.61
N VAL A 37 1.17 -9.17 6.39
CA VAL A 37 0.26 -10.32 6.28
C VAL A 37 -1.16 -9.93 6.64
N ALA A 38 -1.37 -9.11 7.67
CA ALA A 38 -2.70 -8.61 8.02
C ALA A 38 -3.32 -7.78 6.89
N GLY A 39 -2.54 -6.86 6.28
CA GLY A 39 -2.96 -6.10 5.10
C GLY A 39 -3.35 -7.02 3.93
N LEU A 40 -2.53 -8.04 3.65
CA LEU A 40 -2.81 -9.02 2.60
C LEU A 40 -4.09 -9.82 2.86
N VAL A 41 -4.31 -10.29 4.09
CA VAL A 41 -5.54 -11.00 4.48
C VAL A 41 -6.76 -10.08 4.28
N LEU A 42 -6.68 -8.81 4.68
CA LEU A 42 -7.75 -7.86 4.46
C LEU A 42 -8.01 -7.59 2.97
N SER A 43 -6.98 -7.59 2.13
CA SER A 43 -7.15 -7.50 0.67
C SER A 43 -7.86 -8.71 0.08
N VAL A 44 -7.68 -9.91 0.65
CA VAL A 44 -8.48 -11.09 0.27
C VAL A 44 -9.93 -10.92 0.72
N VAL A 45 -10.16 -10.47 1.96
CA VAL A 45 -11.52 -10.19 2.47
C VAL A 45 -12.24 -9.18 1.59
N TYR A 46 -11.52 -8.17 1.09
CA TYR A 46 -12.06 -7.14 0.20
C TYR A 46 -12.72 -7.70 -1.08
N LEU A 47 -12.29 -8.87 -1.57
CA LEU A 47 -12.91 -9.54 -2.74
C LEU A 47 -14.40 -9.87 -2.52
N TYR A 48 -14.80 -10.09 -1.26
CA TYR A 48 -16.13 -10.57 -0.91
C TYR A 48 -17.06 -9.46 -0.40
N VAL A 49 -16.57 -8.23 -0.30
CA VAL A 49 -17.36 -7.11 0.22
C VAL A 49 -17.99 -6.33 -0.94
N SER A 50 -19.31 -6.23 -0.94
CA SER A 50 -20.09 -5.50 -1.96
C SER A 50 -20.42 -4.05 -1.57
N SER A 51 -20.52 -3.75 -0.28
CA SER A 51 -20.87 -2.41 0.19
C SER A 51 -19.71 -1.42 0.03
N LEU A 52 -19.98 -0.28 -0.61
CA LEU A 52 -18.98 0.78 -0.85
C LEU A 52 -18.42 1.37 0.45
N VAL A 53 -19.25 1.46 1.51
CA VAL A 53 -18.83 1.94 2.83
C VAL A 53 -17.80 0.98 3.41
N TRP A 54 -18.11 -0.32 3.43
CA TRP A 54 -17.20 -1.33 3.97
C TRP A 54 -15.94 -1.50 3.12
N GLN A 55 -16.03 -1.36 1.80
CA GLN A 55 -14.86 -1.30 0.92
C GLN A 55 -13.96 -0.10 1.27
N SER A 56 -14.52 1.08 1.50
CA SER A 56 -13.76 2.28 1.88
C SER A 56 -13.03 2.09 3.21
N ILE A 57 -13.74 1.55 4.22
CA ILE A 57 -13.17 1.25 5.53
C ILE A 57 -12.04 0.24 5.39
N LEU A 58 -12.24 -0.86 4.65
CA LEU A 58 -11.22 -1.90 4.47
C LEU A 58 -9.95 -1.35 3.80
N ILE A 59 -10.07 -0.56 2.74
CA ILE A 59 -8.90 0.06 2.09
C ILE A 59 -8.19 1.01 3.05
N GLY A 60 -8.94 1.78 3.84
CA GLY A 60 -8.36 2.63 4.89
C GLY A 60 -7.55 1.84 5.92
N VAL A 61 -8.06 0.69 6.37
CA VAL A 61 -7.36 -0.19 7.31
C VAL A 61 -6.15 -0.88 6.67
N ILE A 62 -6.24 -1.31 5.41
CA ILE A 62 -5.11 -1.87 4.66
C ILE A 62 -3.97 -0.83 4.58
N LEU A 63 -4.28 0.40 4.16
CA LEU A 63 -3.31 1.50 4.09
C LEU A 63 -2.71 1.85 5.45
N LEU A 64 -3.48 1.70 6.53
CA LEU A 64 -2.98 1.87 7.89
C LEU A 64 -1.92 0.80 8.21
N PHE A 65 -2.16 -0.46 7.86
CA PHE A 65 -1.18 -1.53 8.07
C PHE A 65 0.09 -1.36 7.21
N ASP A 66 -0.02 -0.89 5.96
CA ASP A 66 1.14 -0.55 5.11
C ASP A 66 1.93 0.68 5.62
N TRP A 67 1.32 1.51 6.46
CA TRP A 67 2.07 2.55 7.15
C TRP A 67 2.75 1.99 8.40
N MET A 68 2.03 1.14 9.13
CA MET A 68 2.50 0.55 10.39
C MET A 68 3.69 -0.38 10.19
N ASP A 69 3.72 -1.21 9.14
CA ASP A 69 4.85 -2.10 8.88
C ASP A 69 6.15 -1.30 8.60
N GLY A 70 6.07 -0.24 7.80
CA GLY A 70 7.19 0.63 7.49
C GLY A 70 7.63 1.41 8.71
N ALA A 71 6.70 1.88 9.54
CA ALA A 71 7.00 2.58 10.78
C ALA A 71 7.63 1.64 11.83
N ALA A 72 7.11 0.42 11.98
CA ALA A 72 7.70 -0.62 12.82
C ALA A 72 9.12 -0.97 12.35
N ALA A 73 9.33 -1.13 11.04
CA ALA A 73 10.64 -1.43 10.48
C ALA A 73 11.68 -0.35 10.81
N ARG A 74 11.29 0.93 10.76
CA ARG A 74 12.13 2.07 11.16
C ARG A 74 12.38 2.08 12.67
N LYS A 75 11.32 1.93 13.47
CA LYS A 75 11.39 1.98 14.94
C LYS A 75 12.31 0.90 15.50
N TYR A 76 12.23 -0.32 14.95
CA TYR A 76 13.04 -1.46 15.38
C TYR A 76 14.33 -1.64 14.56
N LYS A 77 14.67 -0.71 13.65
CA LYS A 77 15.88 -0.72 12.82
C LYS A 77 16.09 -2.02 12.02
N VAL A 78 14.99 -2.66 11.60
CA VAL A 78 15.00 -3.90 10.79
C VAL A 78 14.82 -3.62 9.29
N THR A 79 15.16 -2.41 8.84
CA THR A 79 15.10 -2.03 7.42
C THR A 79 16.22 -2.74 6.63
N GLY A 80 15.85 -3.43 5.56
CA GLY A 80 16.82 -4.08 4.67
C GLY A 80 16.25 -4.33 3.27
N LYS A 81 17.13 -4.63 2.30
CA LYS A 81 16.75 -4.84 0.90
C LYS A 81 15.79 -6.01 0.71
N LYS A 82 16.00 -7.12 1.43
CA LYS A 82 15.11 -8.28 1.41
C LYS A 82 13.70 -7.92 1.90
N GLY A 83 13.60 -7.18 3.01
CA GLY A 83 12.33 -6.70 3.54
C GLY A 83 11.61 -5.78 2.57
N TRP A 84 12.34 -4.85 1.95
CA TRP A 84 11.79 -3.96 0.92
C TRP A 84 11.27 -4.71 -0.32
N MET A 85 11.96 -5.76 -0.75
CA MET A 85 11.50 -6.54 -1.91
C MET A 85 10.24 -7.36 -1.59
N ILE A 86 10.14 -7.89 -0.37
CA ILE A 86 8.94 -8.55 0.13
C ILE A 86 7.77 -7.56 0.20
N ASP A 87 8.02 -6.37 0.76
CA ASP A 87 7.06 -5.27 0.85
C ASP A 87 6.45 -4.92 -0.53
N VAL A 88 7.30 -4.67 -1.53
CA VAL A 88 6.86 -4.39 -2.90
C VAL A 88 6.06 -5.56 -3.50
N CYS A 89 6.45 -6.81 -3.23
CA CYS A 89 5.75 -7.97 -3.73
C CYS A 89 4.35 -8.12 -3.10
N VAL A 90 4.28 -8.03 -1.77
CA VAL A 90 3.01 -8.10 -1.02
C VAL A 90 2.08 -6.97 -1.43
N ASP A 91 2.59 -5.75 -1.59
CA ASP A 91 1.84 -4.60 -2.08
C ASP A 91 1.17 -4.90 -3.43
N ARG A 92 1.92 -5.45 -4.40
CA ARG A 92 1.38 -5.77 -5.73
C ARG A 92 0.35 -6.89 -5.67
N VAL A 93 0.56 -7.94 -4.87
CA VAL A 93 -0.43 -9.00 -4.69
C VAL A 93 -1.71 -8.45 -4.05
N SER A 94 -1.57 -7.60 -3.03
CA SER A 94 -2.69 -6.96 -2.33
C SER A 94 -3.51 -6.06 -3.27
N GLU A 95 -2.84 -5.26 -4.12
CA GLU A 95 -3.45 -4.44 -5.17
C GLU A 95 -4.18 -5.32 -6.19
N GLY A 96 -3.58 -6.45 -6.56
CA GLY A 96 -4.19 -7.43 -7.45
C GLY A 96 -5.56 -7.90 -6.95
N PHE A 97 -5.67 -8.28 -5.67
CA PHE A 97 -6.96 -8.67 -5.09
C PHE A 97 -7.96 -7.50 -5.07
N ILE A 98 -7.52 -6.30 -4.69
CA ILE A 98 -8.39 -5.12 -4.62
C ILE A 98 -8.99 -4.81 -6.00
N TYR A 99 -8.18 -4.76 -7.05
CA TYR A 99 -8.65 -4.37 -8.38
C TYR A 99 -9.34 -5.51 -9.14
N LEU A 100 -9.03 -6.76 -8.81
CA LEU A 100 -9.76 -7.91 -9.33
C LEU A 100 -11.23 -7.88 -8.90
N SER A 101 -11.53 -7.44 -7.67
CA SER A 101 -12.93 -7.35 -7.19
C SER A 101 -13.76 -6.35 -7.99
N ALA A 102 -13.12 -5.35 -8.61
CA ALA A 102 -13.77 -4.29 -9.37
C ALA A 102 -13.68 -4.48 -10.89
N LEU A 103 -13.06 -5.56 -11.38
CA LEU A 103 -12.65 -5.73 -12.78
C LEU A 103 -13.77 -5.52 -13.80
N PHE A 104 -15.00 -5.94 -13.46
CA PHE A 104 -16.17 -5.85 -14.34
C PHE A 104 -16.84 -4.46 -14.39
N SER A 105 -16.35 -3.50 -13.61
CA SER A 105 -16.81 -2.11 -13.67
C SER A 105 -15.85 -1.27 -14.53
N ARG A 106 -16.37 -0.27 -15.26
CA ARG A 106 -15.51 0.63 -16.08
C ARG A 106 -14.37 1.25 -15.28
N LEU A 107 -14.66 1.75 -14.08
CA LEU A 107 -13.65 2.33 -13.20
C LEU A 107 -12.64 1.28 -12.71
N GLY A 108 -13.10 0.10 -12.31
CA GLY A 108 -12.22 -0.97 -11.88
C GLY A 108 -11.33 -1.50 -13.00
N THR A 109 -11.83 -1.58 -14.25
CA THR A 109 -10.98 -1.90 -15.41
C THR A 109 -9.86 -0.89 -15.59
N ILE A 110 -10.14 0.42 -15.48
CA ILE A 110 -9.11 1.47 -15.56
C ILE A 110 -8.06 1.27 -14.46
N PHE A 111 -8.50 1.05 -13.21
CA PHE A 111 -7.58 0.82 -12.09
C PHE A 111 -6.79 -0.47 -12.22
N PHE A 112 -7.39 -1.52 -12.78
CA PHE A 112 -6.69 -2.77 -13.07
C PHE A 112 -5.59 -2.57 -14.11
N LEU A 113 -5.84 -1.80 -15.17
CA LEU A 113 -4.81 -1.45 -16.15
C LEU A 113 -3.69 -0.60 -15.51
N LEU A 114 -4.05 0.39 -14.68
CA LEU A 114 -3.07 1.17 -13.93
C LEU A 114 -2.24 0.29 -12.98
N TYR A 115 -2.85 -0.73 -12.38
CA TYR A 115 -2.16 -1.71 -11.55
C TYR A 115 -1.14 -2.51 -12.37
N LEU A 116 -1.49 -2.99 -13.57
CA LEU A 116 -0.53 -3.67 -14.46
C LEU A 116 0.64 -2.74 -14.81
N CYS A 117 0.37 -1.46 -15.08
CA CYS A 117 1.43 -0.45 -15.25
C CYS A 117 2.28 -0.30 -13.97
N ASN A 118 1.65 -0.31 -12.79
CA ASN A 118 2.35 -0.20 -11.51
C ASN A 118 3.26 -1.40 -11.23
N ILE A 119 2.88 -2.62 -11.67
CA ILE A 119 3.76 -3.79 -11.64
C ILE A 119 5.01 -3.55 -12.50
N MET A 120 4.84 -3.07 -13.74
CA MET A 120 5.98 -2.79 -14.63
C MET A 120 6.89 -1.70 -14.05
N LEU A 121 6.32 -0.65 -13.46
CA LEU A 121 7.06 0.39 -12.74
C LEU A 121 7.79 -0.16 -11.52
N SER A 122 7.19 -1.12 -10.80
CA SER A 122 7.84 -1.79 -9.66
C SER A 122 9.07 -2.56 -10.11
N LEU A 123 8.97 -3.33 -11.20
CA LEU A 123 10.10 -4.06 -11.78
C LEU A 123 11.20 -3.12 -12.26
N TYR A 124 10.82 -2.04 -12.94
CA TYR A 124 11.76 -0.98 -13.35
C TYR A 124 12.42 -0.32 -12.15
N SER A 125 11.67 -0.09 -11.06
CA SER A 125 12.18 0.51 -9.82
C SER A 125 13.25 -0.36 -9.16
N VAL A 126 13.02 -1.68 -9.11
CA VAL A 126 13.99 -2.66 -8.60
C VAL A 126 15.26 -2.66 -9.44
N LYS A 127 15.15 -2.60 -10.77
CA LYS A 127 16.31 -2.63 -11.68
C LYS A 127 17.09 -1.31 -11.71
N SER A 128 16.41 -0.18 -11.70
CA SER A 128 17.02 1.16 -11.85
C SER A 128 17.43 1.80 -10.53
N GLY A 129 16.97 1.27 -9.39
CA GLY A 129 17.18 1.87 -8.07
C GLY A 129 16.40 3.17 -7.84
N LYS A 130 15.50 3.56 -8.76
CA LYS A 130 14.65 4.74 -8.62
C LYS A 130 13.26 4.33 -8.15
N HIS A 131 12.77 4.91 -7.06
CA HIS A 131 11.45 4.56 -6.53
C HIS A 131 10.33 5.26 -7.29
N ILE A 132 9.76 4.59 -8.29
CA ILE A 132 8.65 5.09 -9.12
C ILE A 132 7.47 4.15 -8.91
N LEU A 133 6.54 4.52 -8.04
CA LEU A 133 5.31 3.77 -7.76
C LEU A 133 4.14 4.75 -7.71
N LEU A 134 3.01 4.34 -8.28
CA LEU A 134 1.76 5.09 -8.24
C LEU A 134 0.99 4.76 -6.94
N PRO A 135 0.46 5.75 -6.21
CA PRO A 135 -0.29 5.52 -4.98
C PRO A 135 -1.75 5.09 -5.27
N LEU A 136 -1.92 4.00 -6.01
CA LEU A 136 -3.22 3.58 -6.56
C LEU A 136 -4.25 3.26 -5.46
N ARG A 137 -3.83 2.65 -4.35
CA ARG A 137 -4.73 2.34 -3.21
C ARG A 137 -5.33 3.60 -2.59
N PHE A 138 -4.53 4.66 -2.44
CA PHE A 138 -5.02 5.96 -1.98
C PHE A 138 -5.98 6.60 -2.99
N ALA A 139 -5.65 6.59 -4.28
CA ALA A 139 -6.53 7.13 -5.32
C ALA A 139 -7.87 6.37 -5.37
N TRP A 140 -7.83 5.05 -5.21
CA TRP A 140 -9.02 4.21 -5.16
C TRP A 140 -9.89 4.51 -3.94
N LEU A 141 -9.29 4.69 -2.76
CA LEU A 141 -10.00 5.10 -1.56
C LEU A 141 -10.77 6.42 -1.75
N LEU A 142 -10.14 7.42 -2.36
CA LEU A 142 -10.80 8.71 -2.63
C LEU A 142 -12.02 8.55 -3.54
N ILE A 143 -11.93 7.68 -4.55
CA ILE A 143 -13.06 7.39 -5.45
C ILE A 143 -14.18 6.68 -4.70
N LEU A 144 -13.86 5.70 -3.85
CA LEU A 144 -14.88 5.00 -3.06
C LEU A 144 -15.61 5.98 -2.12
N ILE A 145 -14.87 6.84 -1.41
CA ILE A 145 -15.46 7.87 -0.53
C ILE A 145 -16.36 8.82 -1.33
N TYR A 146 -15.91 9.28 -2.49
CA TYR A 146 -16.71 10.13 -3.37
C TYR A 146 -18.01 9.44 -3.82
N ARG A 147 -17.94 8.15 -4.18
CA ARG A 147 -19.11 7.37 -4.58
C ARG A 147 -20.09 7.13 -3.43
N VAL A 148 -19.59 6.93 -2.21
CA VAL A 148 -20.43 6.82 -1.01
C VAL A 148 -21.19 8.12 -0.76
N TRP A 149 -20.57 9.28 -1.04
CA TRP A 149 -21.18 10.58 -0.78
C TRP A 149 -22.28 10.98 -1.78
N ILE A 150 -22.26 10.43 -3.00
CA ILE A 150 -23.22 10.76 -4.06
C ILE A 150 -24.49 9.89 -4.03
N ILE A 151 -24.43 8.73 -3.38
CA ILE A 151 -25.55 7.80 -3.23
C ILE A 151 -26.33 8.16 -1.97
#